data_AF-A0A8E8L8P7-F1
#
_entry.id   AF-A0A8E8L8P7-F1
#
_cell.length_a   1.000
_cell.length_b   1.000
_cell.length_c   1.000
_cell.angle_alpha   90.00
_cell.angle_beta   90.00
_cell.angle_gamma   90.00
#
_symmetry.space_group_name_H-M   'P 1'
#
loop_
_entity.id
_entity.type
_entity.pdbx_description
1 polymer ?
#
loop_
_entity_poly.entity_id
_entity_poly.type
_entity_poly.pdbx_seq_one_letter_code
_entity_poly.pdbx_strand_id
1 'polypeptide(L)'
;MINKNSFKFTASTINNFSTSVNPNGDNSNFMLSLPSFASAAPKVFINVLNNRIEMSKQLRGRSGIYCWINILNGKYYIGSAVDLGNRFNDYFQDSYYKSRSNTLIVRSILKYGIGNFALVILDFVDKDDLLSREDHFIQTLNPEYNILQNAGNSMGYNHTPESIEKITNPPTVGCLYFLMGQRSSQKVSVSQL
;
A
#
# COMPACT_ATOMS: atom_id res chain seq x y z
N MET A 1 -24.55 -19.30 -5.07
CA MET A 1 -24.03 -18.52 -6.21
C MET A 1 -23.32 -17.28 -5.68
N ILE A 2 -21.99 -17.30 -5.62
CA ILE A 2 -21.17 -16.11 -5.34
C ILE A 2 -20.03 -16.14 -6.35
N ASN A 3 -19.97 -15.11 -7.19
CA ASN A 3 -19.05 -14.98 -8.30
C ASN A 3 -17.62 -14.71 -7.76
N LYS A 4 -16.76 -15.73 -7.81
CA LYS A 4 -15.32 -15.61 -7.52
C LYS A 4 -14.63 -15.02 -8.76
N ASN A 5 -14.67 -13.70 -8.91
CA ASN A 5 -13.76 -13.00 -9.81
C ASN A 5 -12.35 -13.01 -9.20
N SER A 6 -11.66 -14.13 -9.40
CA SER A 6 -10.21 -14.20 -9.35
C SER A 6 -9.66 -13.23 -10.39
N PHE A 7 -9.13 -12.08 -9.95
CA PHE A 7 -8.31 -11.22 -10.79
C PHE A 7 -7.06 -12.01 -11.19
N LYS A 8 -7.11 -12.61 -12.37
CA LYS A 8 -5.94 -13.12 -13.07
C LYS A 8 -5.25 -11.90 -13.66
N PHE A 9 -4.07 -11.54 -13.17
CA PHE A 9 -3.16 -10.70 -13.95
C PHE A 9 -2.70 -11.54 -15.15
N THR A 10 -3.47 -11.51 -16.23
CA THR A 10 -3.02 -12.03 -17.52
C THR A 10 -2.13 -10.98 -18.15
N ALA A 11 -0.92 -11.37 -18.53
CA ALA A 11 0.10 -10.54 -19.19
C ALA A 11 -0.29 -10.17 -20.65
N SER A 12 -1.51 -9.66 -20.88
CA SER A 12 -2.04 -9.41 -22.22
C SER A 12 -2.87 -8.13 -22.37
N THR A 13 -2.80 -7.19 -21.44
CA THR A 13 -3.24 -5.80 -21.70
C THR A 13 -2.03 -4.88 -21.70
N ILE A 14 -1.15 -5.12 -22.68
CA ILE A 14 -0.32 -4.04 -23.23
C ILE A 14 -1.29 -3.21 -24.06
N ASN A 15 -2.03 -2.31 -23.41
CA ASN A 15 -2.62 -1.21 -24.16
C ASN A 15 -1.45 -0.38 -24.65
N ASN A 16 -1.28 -0.37 -25.96
CA ASN A 16 -0.41 0.51 -26.72
C ASN A 16 -0.60 1.95 -26.26
N PHE A 17 0.16 2.37 -25.25
CA PHE A 17 0.44 3.78 -25.03
C PHE A 17 1.75 4.02 -25.77
N SER A 18 1.63 4.57 -26.97
CA SER A 18 2.74 4.83 -27.87
C SER A 18 3.86 5.56 -27.13
N THR A 19 4.90 4.81 -26.78
CA THR A 19 6.20 5.32 -26.40
C THR A 19 6.81 5.96 -27.63
N SER A 20 6.56 7.27 -27.84
CA SER A 20 7.58 8.09 -28.50
C SER A 20 8.68 8.38 -27.48
N VAL A 21 9.40 7.33 -27.07
CA VAL A 21 10.65 7.49 -26.34
C VAL A 21 11.68 7.83 -27.40
N ASN A 22 11.85 9.12 -27.64
CA ASN A 22 13.07 9.64 -28.23
C ASN A 22 14.22 9.21 -27.30
N PRO A 23 15.27 8.52 -27.78
CA PRO A 23 16.35 8.02 -26.91
C PRO A 23 17.14 9.14 -26.21
N ASN A 24 16.86 10.41 -26.55
CA ASN A 24 17.36 11.61 -25.88
C ASN A 24 16.23 12.42 -25.21
N GLY A 25 15.26 11.75 -24.59
CA GLY A 25 14.06 12.37 -24.03
C GLY A 25 14.35 13.23 -22.79
N ASP A 26 14.18 14.53 -22.92
CA ASP A 26 14.29 15.52 -21.86
C ASP A 26 13.43 15.15 -20.63
N ASN A 27 14.07 14.78 -19.53
CA ASN A 27 13.46 14.56 -18.21
C ASN A 27 12.94 15.87 -17.56
N SER A 28 13.11 17.02 -18.23
CA SER A 28 12.83 18.35 -17.70
C SER A 28 11.36 18.55 -17.34
N ASN A 29 10.42 18.01 -18.13
CA ASN A 29 8.98 18.20 -17.91
C ASN A 29 8.45 17.43 -16.69
N PHE A 30 9.03 16.29 -16.33
CA PHE A 30 8.62 15.55 -15.13
C PHE A 30 9.23 16.12 -13.84
N MET A 31 10.42 16.71 -13.92
CA MET A 31 11.03 17.36 -12.77
C MET A 31 10.26 18.62 -12.35
N LEU A 32 9.59 19.29 -13.31
CA LEU A 32 8.75 20.47 -13.07
C LEU A 32 7.44 20.17 -12.31
N SER A 33 6.99 18.91 -12.24
CA SER A 33 5.73 18.54 -11.56
C SER A 33 5.92 17.99 -10.14
N LEU A 34 7.17 17.82 -9.69
CA LEU A 34 7.45 17.34 -8.34
C LEU A 34 7.38 18.49 -7.32
N PRO A 35 6.90 18.22 -6.09
CA PRO A 35 6.99 19.18 -4.99
C PRO A 35 8.41 19.68 -4.76
N SER A 36 8.55 20.92 -4.29
CA SER A 36 9.86 21.56 -4.05
C SER A 36 10.77 20.76 -3.12
N PHE A 37 10.21 20.07 -2.12
CA PHE A 37 10.98 19.22 -1.20
C PHE A 37 11.67 18.05 -1.91
N ALA A 38 11.14 17.58 -3.04
CA ALA A 38 11.75 16.51 -3.81
C ALA A 38 13.06 16.96 -4.48
N SER A 39 13.21 18.27 -4.75
CA SER A 39 14.45 18.82 -5.31
C SER A 39 15.60 18.82 -4.31
N ALA A 40 15.31 18.83 -3.00
CA ALA A 40 16.32 18.76 -1.94
C ALA A 40 16.65 17.32 -1.52
N ALA A 41 15.94 16.33 -2.10
CA ALA A 41 16.04 14.95 -1.68
C ALA A 41 17.35 14.30 -2.17
N PRO A 42 17.99 13.46 -1.33
CA PRO A 42 19.20 12.72 -1.71
C PRO A 42 19.09 11.88 -2.99
N LYS A 43 17.92 11.28 -3.26
CA LYS A 43 17.67 10.48 -4.45
C LYS A 43 16.24 10.61 -4.94
N VAL A 44 16.06 10.69 -6.26
CA VAL A 44 14.76 10.76 -6.93
C VAL A 44 14.73 9.78 -8.10
N PHE A 45 13.64 9.03 -8.22
CA PHE A 45 13.42 8.05 -9.28
C PHE A 45 12.03 8.27 -9.91
N ILE A 46 12.02 8.79 -11.13
CA ILE A 46 10.77 9.15 -11.84
C ILE A 46 10.19 7.94 -12.59
N ASN A 47 11.05 7.17 -13.28
CA ASN A 47 10.62 6.01 -14.06
C ASN A 47 10.91 4.70 -13.30
N VAL A 48 10.08 4.41 -12.30
CA VAL A 48 10.31 3.28 -11.39
C VAL A 48 10.19 1.91 -12.06
N LEU A 49 9.48 1.81 -13.19
CA LEU A 49 9.36 0.57 -13.96
C LEU A 49 10.66 0.22 -14.67
N ASN A 50 11.26 1.18 -15.36
CA ASN A 50 12.47 0.94 -16.17
C ASN A 50 13.73 0.83 -15.31
N ASN A 51 13.76 1.51 -14.16
CA ASN A 51 14.96 1.62 -13.32
C ASN A 51 14.96 0.63 -12.14
N ARG A 52 14.03 -0.32 -12.10
CA ARG A 52 13.80 -1.20 -10.95
C ARG A 52 15.07 -1.91 -10.44
N ILE A 53 15.85 -2.50 -11.33
CA ILE A 53 17.06 -3.26 -10.97
C ILE A 53 18.10 -2.35 -10.33
N GLU A 54 18.35 -1.19 -10.95
CA GLU A 54 19.33 -0.23 -10.50
C GLU A 54 18.92 0.41 -9.17
N MET A 55 17.65 0.79 -9.03
CA MET A 55 17.08 1.28 -7.78
C MET A 55 17.23 0.28 -6.64
N SER A 56 16.84 -0.98 -6.89
CA SER A 56 16.96 -2.06 -5.91
C SER A 56 18.40 -2.22 -5.46
N LYS A 57 19.37 -2.22 -6.39
CA LYS A 57 20.79 -2.32 -6.07
C LYS A 57 21.31 -1.15 -5.24
N GLN A 58 20.91 0.08 -5.57
CA GLN A 58 21.36 1.29 -4.87
C GLN A 58 20.79 1.46 -3.46
N LEU A 59 19.60 0.90 -3.21
CA LEU A 59 18.86 1.05 -1.96
C LEU A 59 18.99 -0.16 -1.02
N ARG A 60 19.49 -1.29 -1.53
CA ARG A 60 19.64 -2.53 -0.76
C ARG A 60 20.52 -2.31 0.47
N GLY A 61 20.06 -2.80 1.62
CA GLY A 61 20.78 -2.68 2.89
C GLY A 61 20.85 -1.27 3.46
N ARG A 62 20.12 -0.30 2.89
CA ARG A 62 20.04 1.08 3.41
C ARG A 62 18.69 1.30 4.06
N SER A 63 18.70 1.84 5.28
CA SER A 63 17.51 2.31 5.97
C SER A 63 17.26 3.78 5.67
N GLY A 64 15.99 4.20 5.77
CA GLY A 64 15.64 5.60 5.60
C GLY A 64 14.15 5.87 5.40
N ILE A 65 13.86 7.13 5.12
CA ILE A 65 12.52 7.66 4.86
C ILE A 65 12.35 7.84 3.35
N TYR A 66 11.25 7.33 2.83
CA TYR A 66 10.91 7.40 1.41
C TYR A 66 9.53 8.01 1.20
N CYS A 67 9.32 8.54 0.00
CA CYS A 67 8.09 9.17 -0.42
C CYS A 67 7.68 8.69 -1.81
N TRP A 68 6.42 8.25 -1.93
CA TRP A 68 5.80 7.95 -3.21
C TRP A 68 4.93 9.12 -3.63
N ILE A 69 5.24 9.74 -4.76
CA ILE A 69 4.52 10.91 -5.28
C ILE A 69 3.78 10.50 -6.55
N ASN A 70 2.46 10.72 -6.56
CA ASN A 70 1.67 10.54 -7.76
C ASN A 70 1.84 11.77 -8.67
N ILE A 71 2.48 11.57 -9.82
CA ILE A 71 2.82 12.68 -10.74
C ILE A 71 1.60 13.32 -11.39
N LEU A 72 0.44 12.64 -11.40
CA LEU A 72 -0.77 13.11 -12.07
C LEU A 72 -1.56 14.10 -11.21
N ASN A 73 -1.49 13.94 -9.88
CA ASN A 73 -2.27 14.77 -8.95
C ASN A 73 -1.44 15.43 -7.85
N GLY A 74 -0.13 15.17 -7.80
CA GLY A 74 0.80 15.74 -6.84
C GLY A 74 0.71 15.16 -5.43
N LYS A 75 -0.27 14.28 -5.14
CA LYS A 75 -0.47 13.70 -3.81
C LYS A 75 0.57 12.64 -3.51
N TYR A 76 0.87 12.46 -2.23
CA TYR A 76 1.99 11.60 -1.85
C TYR A 76 1.77 10.82 -0.56
N TYR A 77 2.61 9.79 -0.41
CA TYR A 77 2.71 8.90 0.73
C TYR A 77 4.13 8.97 1.28
N ILE A 78 4.29 8.99 2.60
CA ILE A 78 5.58 8.91 3.29
C ILE A 78 5.64 7.62 4.09
N GLY A 79 6.78 6.94 4.05
CA GLY A 79 7.02 5.76 4.86
C GLY A 79 8.49 5.60 5.23
N SER A 80 8.74 4.77 6.23
CA SER A 80 10.09 4.35 6.62
C SER A 80 10.38 2.90 6.26
N ALA A 81 11.67 2.55 6.13
CA ALA A 81 12.10 1.16 6.00
C ALA A 81 13.51 0.94 6.55
N VAL A 82 13.73 -0.26 7.12
CA VAL A 82 15.06 -0.73 7.51
C VAL A 82 15.88 -1.13 6.28
N ASP A 83 15.23 -1.69 5.25
CA ASP A 83 15.84 -1.94 3.95
C ASP A 83 14.94 -1.36 2.86
N LEU A 84 15.37 -0.22 2.31
CA LEU A 84 14.67 0.50 1.25
C LEU A 84 14.59 -0.32 -0.04
N GLY A 85 15.59 -1.16 -0.34
CA GLY A 85 15.59 -2.03 -1.51
C GLY A 85 14.52 -3.13 -1.42
N ASN A 86 14.42 -3.80 -0.27
CA ASN A 86 13.36 -4.78 -0.02
C ASN A 86 11.99 -4.09 -0.06
N ARG A 87 11.87 -2.95 0.63
CA ARG A 87 10.62 -2.18 0.69
C ARG A 87 10.14 -1.74 -0.69
N PHE A 88 11.04 -1.28 -1.54
CA PHE A 88 10.72 -0.93 -2.91
C PHE A 88 10.22 -2.14 -3.71
N ASN A 89 10.86 -3.29 -3.56
CA ASN A 89 10.45 -4.52 -4.24
C ASN A 89 9.08 -5.02 -3.82
N ASP A 90 8.64 -4.78 -2.58
CA ASP A 90 7.30 -5.14 -2.12
C ASP A 90 6.20 -4.54 -3.01
N TYR A 91 6.37 -3.29 -3.46
CA TYR A 91 5.40 -2.61 -4.33
C TYR A 91 5.28 -3.24 -5.73
N PHE A 92 6.12 -4.21 -6.09
CA PHE A 92 6.01 -4.96 -7.35
C PHE A 92 5.47 -6.38 -7.16
N GLN A 93 5.11 -6.76 -5.93
CA GLN A 93 4.61 -8.10 -5.61
C GLN A 93 3.09 -8.09 -5.41
N ASP A 94 2.37 -8.98 -6.09
CA ASP A 94 0.92 -9.13 -5.93
C ASP A 94 0.48 -9.43 -4.49
N SER A 95 1.31 -10.17 -3.74
CA SER A 95 1.08 -10.49 -2.32
C SER A 95 0.99 -9.22 -1.46
N TYR A 96 1.76 -8.19 -1.81
CA TYR A 96 1.74 -6.91 -1.11
C TYR A 96 0.41 -6.18 -1.32
N TYR A 97 -0.06 -6.10 -2.57
CA TYR A 97 -1.36 -5.49 -2.89
C TYR A 97 -2.53 -6.21 -2.18
N LYS A 98 -2.47 -7.54 -2.11
CA LYS A 98 -3.49 -8.34 -1.42
C LYS A 98 -3.49 -8.10 0.09
N SER A 99 -2.32 -8.03 0.71
CA SER A 99 -2.19 -7.84 2.17
C SER A 99 -2.43 -6.40 2.63
N ARG A 100 -2.23 -5.42 1.75
CA ARG A 100 -2.32 -3.98 2.06
C ARG A 100 -3.40 -3.25 1.25
N SER A 101 -4.41 -3.97 0.76
CA SER A 101 -5.49 -3.46 -0.09
C SER A 101 -6.27 -2.27 0.51
N ASN A 102 -6.31 -2.18 1.84
CA ASN A 102 -6.99 -1.10 2.56
C ASN A 102 -6.18 0.20 2.67
N THR A 103 -4.89 0.18 2.37
CA THR A 103 -4.04 1.38 2.47
C THR A 103 -4.29 2.32 1.28
N LEU A 104 -4.30 3.63 1.53
CA LEU A 104 -4.58 4.62 0.47
C LEU A 104 -3.52 4.59 -0.64
N ILE A 105 -2.25 4.36 -0.30
CA ILE A 105 -1.19 4.23 -1.29
C ILE A 105 -1.42 3.05 -2.24
N VAL A 106 -1.78 1.87 -1.73
CA VAL A 106 -2.06 0.70 -2.58
C VAL A 106 -3.28 0.94 -3.46
N ARG A 107 -4.36 1.51 -2.91
CA ARG A 107 -5.55 1.87 -3.70
C ARG A 107 -5.23 2.89 -4.80
N SER A 108 -4.36 3.84 -4.49
CA SER A 108 -3.94 4.87 -5.45
C SER A 108 -3.05 4.29 -6.54
N ILE A 109 -2.11 3.41 -6.20
CA ILE A 109 -1.28 2.71 -7.18
C ILE A 109 -2.14 1.81 -8.08
N LEU A 110 -3.13 1.10 -7.53
CA LEU A 110 -4.06 0.30 -8.35
C LEU A 110 -4.93 1.16 -9.28
N LYS A 111 -5.30 2.37 -8.83
CA LYS A 111 -6.14 3.29 -9.60
C LYS A 111 -5.38 4.00 -10.72
N TYR A 112 -4.18 4.49 -10.44
CA TYR A 112 -3.41 5.34 -11.35
C TYR A 112 -2.26 4.59 -12.04
N GLY A 113 -1.90 3.39 -11.58
CA GLY A 113 -0.77 2.61 -12.08
C GLY A 113 0.56 3.08 -11.49
N ILE A 114 1.44 2.14 -11.12
CA ILE A 114 2.74 2.44 -10.50
C ILE A 114 3.69 3.24 -11.41
N GLY A 115 3.51 3.17 -12.73
CA GLY A 115 4.27 3.98 -13.69
C GLY A 115 4.00 5.49 -13.59
N ASN A 116 2.89 5.88 -12.94
CA ASN A 116 2.54 7.27 -12.64
C ASN A 116 2.95 7.68 -11.21
N PHE A 117 3.93 6.99 -10.64
CA PHE A 117 4.49 7.34 -9.34
C PHE A 117 6.00 7.52 -9.43
N ALA A 118 6.50 8.57 -8.79
CA ALA A 118 7.92 8.78 -8.54
C ALA A 118 8.27 8.35 -7.11
N LEU A 119 9.43 7.71 -6.94
CA LEU A 119 9.99 7.40 -5.63
C LEU A 119 11.06 8.43 -5.27
N VAL A 120 10.91 9.07 -4.12
CA VAL A 120 11.86 10.03 -3.56
C VAL A 120 12.40 9.49 -2.25
N ILE A 121 13.70 9.49 -2.04
CA ILE A 121 14.31 9.17 -0.75
C ILE A 121 14.55 10.48 -0.03
N LEU A 122 13.79 10.73 1.04
CA LEU A 122 13.81 11.98 1.78
C LEU A 122 15.03 12.08 2.70
N ASP A 123 15.36 10.98 3.40
CA ASP A 123 16.50 10.94 4.32
C ASP A 123 17.01 9.50 4.47
N PHE A 124 18.32 9.35 4.65
CA PHE A 124 18.93 8.06 5.04
C PHE A 124 19.19 8.10 6.53
N VAL A 125 18.58 7.17 7.26
CA VAL A 125 18.47 7.23 8.71
C VAL A 125 18.72 5.84 9.26
N ASP A 126 19.41 5.74 10.40
CA ASP A 126 19.61 4.47 11.08
C ASP A 126 18.29 3.89 11.60
N LYS A 127 18.25 2.57 11.78
CA LYS A 127 17.03 1.84 12.15
C LYS A 127 16.34 2.41 13.39
N ASP A 128 17.12 2.85 14.37
CA ASP A 128 16.61 3.27 15.68
C ASP A 128 15.87 4.62 15.60
N ASP A 129 16.21 5.45 14.61
CA ASP A 129 15.64 6.78 14.43
C ASP A 129 14.48 6.82 13.43
N LEU A 130 14.21 5.72 12.70
CA LEU A 130 13.23 5.68 11.61
C LEU A 130 11.86 6.20 12.01
N LEU A 131 11.35 5.77 13.17
CA LEU A 131 10.01 6.15 13.61
C LEU A 131 9.92 7.66 13.88
N SER A 132 10.90 8.20 14.60
CA SER A 132 10.95 9.63 14.93
C SER A 132 11.07 10.52 13.69
N ARG A 133 11.85 10.07 12.70
CA ARG A 133 12.03 10.79 11.43
C ARG A 133 10.81 10.67 10.52
N GLU A 134 10.17 9.51 10.47
CA GLU A 134 8.91 9.33 9.75
C GLU A 134 7.83 10.26 10.31
N ASP A 135 7.68 10.30 11.64
CA ASP A 135 6.77 11.21 12.34
C ASP A 135 7.04 12.66 11.97
N HIS A 136 8.30 13.09 12.02
CA HIS A 136 8.70 14.45 11.66
C HIS A 136 8.27 14.83 10.23
N PHE A 137 8.52 13.96 9.25
CA PHE A 137 8.14 14.21 7.86
C PHE A 137 6.64 14.19 7.64
N ILE A 138 5.91 13.26 8.27
CA ILE A 138 4.44 13.20 8.16
C ILE A 138 3.82 14.47 8.75
N GLN A 139 4.27 14.94 9.91
CA GLN A 139 3.76 16.15 10.55
C GLN A 139 4.11 17.42 9.76
N THR A 140 5.32 17.48 9.20
CA THR A 140 5.80 18.65 8.46
C THR A 140 5.14 18.78 7.09
N LEU A 141 4.95 17.65 6.38
CA LEU A 141 4.47 17.65 5.00
C LEU A 141 2.97 17.35 4.88
N ASN A 142 2.38 16.65 5.86
CA ASN A 142 0.97 16.27 5.88
C ASN A 142 0.50 15.52 4.61
N PRO A 143 1.09 14.35 4.30
CA PRO A 143 0.80 13.56 3.09
C PRO A 143 -0.64 13.03 3.05
N GLU A 144 -1.30 13.11 1.88
CA GLU A 144 -2.71 12.74 1.72
C GLU A 144 -2.96 11.23 1.69
N TYR A 145 -1.94 10.43 1.35
CA TYR A 145 -2.06 8.98 1.33
C TYR A 145 -1.69 8.32 2.66
N ASN A 146 -1.24 9.06 3.66
CA ASN A 146 -1.06 8.56 5.02
C ASN A 146 -2.38 8.72 5.79
N ILE A 147 -2.92 7.60 6.29
CA ILE A 147 -4.18 7.63 7.05
C ILE A 147 -3.95 8.17 8.46
N LEU A 148 -2.84 7.78 9.08
CA LEU A 148 -2.45 8.23 10.41
C LEU A 148 -1.51 9.42 10.26
N GLN A 149 -1.78 10.46 11.05
CA GLN A 149 -0.93 11.66 11.11
C GLN A 149 0.30 11.46 12.02
N ASN A 150 0.31 10.39 12.81
CA ASN A 150 1.47 9.97 13.59
C ASN A 150 1.91 8.57 13.11
N ALA A 151 3.19 8.38 12.87
CA ALA A 151 3.84 7.11 12.61
C ALA A 151 3.65 6.16 13.81
N GLY A 152 3.47 4.88 13.52
CA GLY A 152 3.41 3.82 14.54
C GLY A 152 2.15 3.74 15.41
N ASN A 153 1.26 4.75 15.47
CA ASN A 153 0.16 4.75 16.44
C ASN A 153 -1.25 4.63 15.83
N SER A 154 -1.91 3.50 16.08
CA SER A 154 -3.35 3.47 16.44
C SER A 154 -3.56 3.49 17.96
N MET A 155 -2.47 3.48 18.76
CA MET A 155 -2.54 3.48 20.22
C MET A 155 -3.18 4.79 20.71
N GLY A 156 -4.41 4.67 21.22
CA GLY A 156 -5.23 5.79 21.68
C GLY A 156 -6.56 5.97 20.94
N TYR A 157 -6.83 5.20 19.87
CA TYR A 157 -8.17 5.20 19.25
C TYR A 157 -9.18 4.55 20.19
N ASN A 158 -9.95 5.38 20.88
CA ASN A 158 -11.09 4.92 21.67
C ASN A 158 -12.27 4.69 20.72
N HIS A 159 -12.78 3.46 20.68
CA HIS A 159 -14.00 3.16 19.93
C HIS A 159 -15.15 4.04 20.42
N THR A 160 -15.98 4.54 19.50
CA THR A 160 -17.21 5.24 19.89
C THR A 160 -18.12 4.30 20.68
N PRO A 161 -18.95 4.81 21.61
CA PRO A 161 -19.89 3.97 22.36
C PRO A 161 -20.75 3.10 21.43
N GLU A 162 -21.19 3.64 20.29
CA GLU A 162 -21.94 2.92 19.25
C GLU A 162 -21.13 1.78 18.59
N SER A 163 -19.84 1.99 18.34
CA SER A 163 -18.96 0.93 17.82
C SER A 163 -18.75 -0.17 18.87
N ILE A 164 -18.59 0.22 20.14
CA ILE A 164 -18.48 -0.71 21.27
C ILE A 164 -19.76 -1.53 21.39
N GLU A 165 -20.93 -0.90 21.28
CA GLU A 165 -22.24 -1.57 21.34
C GLU A 165 -22.41 -2.60 20.23
N LYS A 166 -22.04 -2.27 18.98
CA LYS A 166 -22.10 -3.21 17.86
C LYS A 166 -21.15 -4.41 18.00
N ILE A 167 -20.02 -4.22 18.67
CA ILE A 167 -19.05 -5.29 18.96
C ILE A 167 -19.53 -6.15 20.14
N THR A 168 -20.07 -5.51 21.18
CA THR A 168 -20.50 -6.15 22.43
C THR A 168 -21.82 -6.90 22.26
N ASN A 169 -22.72 -6.36 21.44
CA ASN A 169 -24.05 -6.92 21.17
C ASN A 169 -24.26 -7.13 19.66
N PRO A 170 -23.56 -8.11 19.06
CA PRO A 170 -23.67 -8.36 17.63
C PRO A 170 -25.12 -8.76 17.28
N PRO A 171 -25.69 -8.27 16.18
CA PRO A 171 -27.06 -8.58 15.81
C PRO A 171 -27.24 -10.09 15.65
N THR A 172 -28.21 -10.63 16.40
CA THR A 172 -28.50 -12.07 16.63
C THR A 172 -28.73 -12.89 15.36
N VAL A 173 -28.94 -12.22 14.23
CA VAL A 173 -29.31 -12.83 12.94
C VAL A 173 -28.21 -13.75 12.38
N GLY A 174 -26.93 -13.51 12.73
CA GLY A 174 -25.81 -14.34 12.27
C GLY A 174 -25.60 -15.64 13.07
N CYS A 175 -25.85 -15.63 14.39
CA CYS A 175 -25.60 -16.79 15.26
C CYS A 175 -26.63 -17.90 15.05
N LEU A 176 -27.88 -17.52 14.75
CA LEU A 176 -28.97 -18.47 14.54
C LEU A 176 -28.72 -19.37 13.32
N TYR A 177 -28.13 -18.83 12.24
CA TYR A 177 -27.79 -19.61 11.05
C TYR A 177 -26.64 -20.62 11.27
N PHE A 178 -25.70 -20.33 12.18
CA PHE A 178 -24.60 -21.24 12.51
C PHE A 178 -25.08 -22.41 13.38
N LEU A 179 -26.04 -22.18 14.27
CA LEU A 179 -26.60 -23.21 15.16
C LEU A 179 -27.61 -24.13 14.44
N MET A 180 -28.29 -23.65 13.40
CA MET A 180 -29.24 -24.48 12.63
C MET A 180 -28.56 -25.40 11.60
N GLY A 181 -27.25 -25.30 11.37
CA GLY A 181 -26.52 -26.04 10.33
C GLY A 181 -25.87 -27.37 10.75
N GLN A 182 -26.02 -27.81 12.00
CA GLN A 182 -25.33 -29.00 12.54
C GLN A 182 -26.32 -29.89 13.30
N ARG A 183 -27.29 -30.53 12.62
CA ARG A 183 -28.01 -31.72 13.11
C ARG A 183 -28.97 -32.29 12.05
N SER A 184 -28.42 -33.06 11.11
CA SER A 184 -29.20 -34.08 10.41
C SER A 184 -28.28 -35.20 9.93
N SER A 185 -27.92 -36.12 10.84
CA SER A 185 -27.60 -37.51 10.48
C SER A 185 -27.63 -38.41 11.70
N GLN A 186 -28.47 -39.44 11.58
CA GLN A 186 -28.49 -40.72 12.29
C GLN A 186 -28.95 -40.74 13.76
N LYS A 187 -30.08 -41.42 13.99
CA LYS A 187 -30.10 -42.64 14.81
C LYS A 187 -31.12 -43.63 14.23
N VAL A 188 -30.60 -44.68 13.61
CA VAL A 188 -31.27 -45.97 13.43
C VAL A 188 -31.40 -46.61 14.81
N SER A 189 -32.58 -47.12 15.14
CA SER A 189 -32.78 -47.99 16.30
C SER A 189 -33.75 -49.10 15.92
N VAL A 190 -33.18 -50.29 15.89
CA VAL A 190 -33.75 -51.62 15.69
C VAL A 190 -34.87 -51.91 16.69
N SER A 191 -35.95 -52.56 16.23
CA SER A 191 -36.83 -53.34 17.10
C SER A 191 -37.16 -54.68 16.41
N GLN A 192 -36.50 -55.75 16.87
CA GLN A 192 -37.00 -57.12 16.78
C GLN A 192 -37.91 -57.35 18.00
N LEU A 193 -39.16 -57.73 17.75
CA LEU A 193 -39.88 -58.91 18.28
C LEU A 193 -41.27 -58.93 17.64
#